data_AF-K6CR86-F1
#
_entry.id   AF-K6CR86-F1
#
_cell.length_a   1.000
_cell.length_b   1.000
_cell.length_c   1.000
_cell.angle_alpha   90.00
_cell.angle_beta   90.00
_cell.angle_gamma   90.00
#
_symmetry.space_group_name_H-M   'P 1'
#
loop_
_entity.id
_entity.type
_entity.pdbx_description
1 polymer ?
#
loop_
_entity_poly.entity_id
_entity_poly.type
_entity_poly.pdbx_seq_one_letter_code
_entity_poly.pdbx_strand_id
1 'polypeptide(L)'
;MLSVMGVTEHAQKEACEVNRLELGGNYRVHLIVESKVHTSTAFKEFLLAFGNKICPVDGEISYVNGKVECSVHSVSAEDSNDGDDGEVPYL
;
A
#
# COMPACT_ATOMS: atom_id res chain seq x y z
N MET A 1 -0.89 -20.07 -22.35
CA MET A 1 -2.21 -19.45 -22.08
C MET A 1 -1.99 -18.41 -20.98
N LEU A 2 -2.29 -17.13 -21.24
CA LEU A 2 -2.34 -16.12 -20.19
C LEU A 2 -3.54 -16.47 -19.30
N SER A 3 -3.27 -17.01 -18.11
CA SER A 3 -4.33 -17.39 -17.18
C SER A 3 -4.95 -16.12 -16.63
N VAL A 4 -6.26 -15.95 -16.82
CA VAL A 4 -7.02 -14.78 -16.32
C VAL A 4 -6.76 -14.55 -14.82
N MET A 5 -6.51 -15.63 -14.07
CA MET A 5 -6.16 -15.60 -12.65
C MET A 5 -4.83 -14.90 -12.34
N GLY A 6 -3.81 -15.02 -13.19
CA GLY A 6 -2.52 -14.34 -12.99
C GLY A 6 -2.59 -12.84 -13.30
N VAL A 7 -3.38 -12.46 -14.32
CA VAL A 7 -3.63 -11.05 -14.65
C VAL A 7 -4.39 -10.35 -13.52
N THR A 8 -5.33 -11.04 -12.88
CA THR A 8 -6.07 -10.48 -11.74
C THR A 8 -5.21 -10.27 -10.51
N GLU A 9 -4.24 -11.16 -10.23
CA GLU A 9 -3.36 -11.02 -9.07
C GLU A 9 -2.41 -9.83 -9.22
N HIS A 10 -1.77 -9.67 -10.39
CA HIS A 10 -0.91 -8.53 -10.68
C HIS A 10 -1.67 -7.20 -10.55
N ALA A 11 -2.84 -7.11 -11.17
CA ALA A 11 -3.66 -5.90 -11.12
C ALA A 11 -4.12 -5.57 -9.69
N GLN A 12 -4.41 -6.58 -8.87
CA GLN A 12 -4.76 -6.38 -7.46
C GLN A 12 -3.58 -5.87 -6.63
N LYS A 13 -2.37 -6.37 -6.88
CA LYS A 13 -1.14 -5.91 -6.23
C LYS A 13 -0.85 -4.45 -6.60
N GLU A 14 -0.91 -4.10 -7.88
CA GLU A 14 -0.70 -2.72 -8.35
C GLU A 14 -1.74 -1.75 -7.77
N ALA A 15 -3.03 -2.13 -7.82
CA ALA A 15 -4.08 -1.31 -7.24
C ALA A 15 -3.85 -1.11 -5.73
N CYS A 16 -3.46 -2.15 -5.01
CA CYS A 16 -3.12 -2.05 -3.59
C CYS A 16 -1.92 -1.12 -3.36
N GLU A 17 -0.88 -1.18 -4.19
CA GLU A 17 0.27 -0.30 -4.11
C GLU A 17 -0.10 1.18 -4.30
N VAL A 18 -0.79 1.52 -5.39
CA VAL A 18 -1.23 2.88 -5.68
C VAL A 18 -2.10 3.42 -4.54
N ASN A 19 -3.07 2.64 -4.09
CA ASN A 19 -3.96 3.04 -2.99
C ASN A 19 -3.20 3.28 -1.68
N ARG A 20 -2.20 2.45 -1.35
CA ARG A 20 -1.36 2.65 -0.15
C ARG A 20 -0.50 3.90 -0.26
N LEU A 21 0.06 4.18 -1.43
CA LEU A 21 0.86 5.39 -1.67
C LEU A 21 0.01 6.64 -1.49
N GLU A 22 -1.18 6.67 -2.09
CA GLU A 22 -2.13 7.77 -1.96
C GLU A 22 -2.57 7.95 -0.50
N LEU A 23 -3.02 6.87 0.15
CA LEU A 23 -3.43 6.90 1.56
C LEU A 23 -2.30 7.41 2.45
N GLY A 24 -1.07 6.94 2.23
CA GLY A 24 0.09 7.35 3.01
C GLY A 24 0.46 8.81 2.80
N GLY A 25 0.24 9.38 1.61
CA GLY A 25 0.37 10.80 1.35
C GLY A 25 -0.70 11.61 2.09
N ASN A 26 -1.97 11.22 1.91
CA ASN A 26 -3.12 11.90 2.52
C ASN A 26 -3.04 11.88 4.05
N TYR A 27 -2.65 10.75 4.64
CA TYR A 27 -2.50 10.64 6.09
C TYR A 27 -1.36 11.50 6.63
N ARG A 28 -0.22 11.57 5.92
CA ARG A 28 0.88 12.48 6.28
C ARG A 28 0.44 13.93 6.25
N VAL A 29 -0.29 14.35 5.22
CA VAL A 29 -0.85 15.71 5.13
C VAL A 29 -1.81 15.97 6.29
N HIS A 30 -2.70 15.02 6.60
CA HIS A 30 -3.62 15.12 7.73
C HIS A 30 -2.89 15.32 9.07
N LEU A 31 -1.83 14.55 9.34
CA LEU A 31 -1.02 14.73 10.55
C LEU A 31 -0.42 16.14 10.65
N ILE A 32 0.10 16.68 9.53
CA ILE A 32 0.70 18.01 9.50
C ILE A 32 -0.36 19.10 9.70
N VAL A 33 -1.45 19.06 8.94
CA VAL A 33 -2.51 20.06 8.95
C VAL A 33 -3.18 20.12 10.33
N GLU A 34 -3.39 18.97 10.96
CA GLU A 34 -4.03 18.90 12.28
C GLU A 34 -3.03 18.98 13.44
N SER A 35 -1.72 19.13 13.16
CA SER A 35 -0.66 19.12 14.18
C SER A 35 -0.73 17.89 15.09
N LYS A 36 -1.08 16.73 14.51
CA LYS A 36 -1.21 15.44 15.20
C LYS A 36 0.06 14.62 15.06
N VAL A 37 0.34 13.81 16.08
CA VAL A 37 1.34 12.75 16.01
C VAL A 37 0.66 11.45 15.62
N HIS A 38 1.35 10.62 14.84
CA HIS A 38 0.85 9.30 14.50
C HIS A 38 0.59 8.46 15.75
N THR A 39 -0.59 7.83 15.79
CA THR A 39 -0.92 6.73 16.69
C THR A 39 -1.74 5.70 15.91
N SER A 40 -1.75 4.45 16.36
CA SER A 40 -2.57 3.41 15.73
C SER A 40 -4.06 3.78 15.73
N THR A 41 -4.55 4.43 16.79
CA THR A 41 -5.93 4.91 16.88
C THR A 41 -6.21 6.00 15.86
N ALA A 42 -5.35 7.03 15.78
CA ALA A 42 -5.51 8.12 14.82
C ALA A 42 -5.50 7.62 13.36
N PHE A 43 -4.66 6.61 13.06
CA PHE A 43 -4.66 6.00 11.73
C PHE A 43 -5.94 5.21 11.44
N LYS A 44 -6.46 4.46 12.42
CA LYS A 44 -7.75 3.75 12.28
C LYS A 44 -8.92 4.71 12.07
N GLU A 45 -8.96 5.81 12.83
CA GLU A 45 -9.97 6.85 12.65
C GLU A 45 -9.89 7.48 11.25
N PHE A 46 -8.68 7.78 10.79
CA PHE A 46 -8.45 8.31 9.44
C PHE A 46 -8.89 7.32 8.35
N LEU A 47 -8.58 6.02 8.50
CA LEU A 47 -9.01 4.96 7.60
C LEU A 47 -10.54 4.87 7.51
N LEU A 48 -11.23 4.94 8.65
CA LEU A 48 -12.69 4.93 8.70
C LEU A 48 -13.29 6.14 7.95
N ALA A 49 -12.67 7.31 8.08
CA ALA A 49 -13.09 8.52 7.40
C ALA A 49 -12.76 8.52 5.89
N PHE A 50 -11.67 7.85 5.48
CA PHE A 50 -11.24 7.77 4.08
C PHE A 50 -12.24 6.99 3.21
N GLY A 51 -12.94 6.01 3.78
CA GLY A 51 -14.11 5.36 3.17
C GLY A 51 -13.85 4.47 1.95
N ASN A 52 -12.61 4.36 1.48
CA ASN A 52 -12.26 3.60 0.27
C ASN A 52 -11.67 2.22 0.61
N LYS A 53 -11.99 1.22 -0.23
CA LYS A 53 -11.35 -0.10 -0.19
C LYS A 53 -9.90 0.01 -0.68
N ILE A 54 -8.95 -0.05 0.23
CA ILE A 54 -7.51 0.11 -0.08
C ILE A 54 -6.95 -1.15 -0.75
N CYS A 55 -7.20 -2.32 -0.16
CA CYS A 55 -6.73 -3.59 -0.69
C CYS A 55 -7.88 -4.32 -1.39
N PRO A 56 -7.77 -4.67 -2.69
CA PRO A 56 -8.84 -5.37 -3.42
C PRO A 56 -9.25 -6.71 -2.82
N VAL A 57 -8.32 -7.39 -2.13
CA VAL A 57 -8.50 -8.70 -1.50
C VAL A 57 -8.66 -8.62 0.03
N ASP A 58 -9.01 -7.44 0.56
CA ASP A 58 -9.32 -7.24 1.98
C ASP A 58 -8.13 -7.50 2.92
N GLY A 59 -6.90 -7.26 2.43
CA GLY A 59 -5.71 -7.23 3.27
C GLY A 59 -5.75 -6.11 4.30
N GLU A 60 -5.23 -6.40 5.50
CA GLU A 60 -5.19 -5.45 6.62
C GLU A 60 -4.18 -4.33 6.32
N ILE A 61 -4.59 -3.09 6.59
CA ILE A 61 -3.78 -1.90 6.34
C ILE A 61 -3.24 -1.33 7.65
N SER A 62 -1.92 -1.13 7.71
CA SER A 62 -1.22 -0.56 8.87
C SER A 62 -0.35 0.62 8.45
N TYR A 63 0.02 1.47 9.42
CA TYR A 63 0.99 2.55 9.21
C TYR A 63 2.22 2.27 10.07
N VAL A 64 3.34 1.96 9.44
CA VAL A 64 4.57 1.52 10.08
C VAL A 64 5.73 2.30 9.47
N ASN A 65 6.63 2.84 10.30
CA ASN A 65 7.83 3.57 9.84
C ASN A 65 7.55 4.69 8.82
N GLY A 66 6.42 5.38 8.94
CA GLY A 66 6.06 6.47 8.03
C GLY A 66 5.45 6.04 6.70
N LYS A 67 5.15 4.74 6.53
CA LYS A 67 4.59 4.15 5.32
C LYS A 67 3.32 3.37 5.64
N VAL A 68 2.45 3.27 4.64
CA VAL A 68 1.27 2.40 4.71
C VAL A 68 1.65 1.02 4.19
N GLU A 69 1.40 -0.01 4.98
CA GLU A 69 1.64 -1.41 4.64
C GLU A 69 0.31 -2.16 4.52
N CYS A 70 0.29 -3.20 3.69
CA CYS A 70 -0.79 -4.18 3.54
C CYS A 70 -0.30 -5.56 3.96
N SER A 71 -1.06 -6.30 4.76
CA SER A 71 -0.67 -7.65 5.23
C SER A 71 -0.49 -8.69 4.11
N VAL A 72 -1.02 -8.42 2.91
CA VAL A 72 -1.00 -9.34 1.76
C VAL A 72 0.01 -8.91 0.68
N HIS A 73 0.17 -7.60 0.45
CA HIS A 73 0.91 -7.07 -0.70
C HIS A 73 2.13 -6.20 -0.31
N SER A 74 2.54 -6.18 0.95
CA SER A 74 3.79 -5.51 1.33
C SER A 74 4.97 -6.39 0.99
N VAL A 75 5.96 -5.80 0.34
CA VAL A 75 7.27 -6.43 0.22
C VAL A 75 7.93 -6.25 1.58
N SER A 76 8.07 -7.34 2.34
CA SER A 76 8.81 -7.36 3.59
C SER A 76 10.18 -6.73 3.33
N ALA A 77 10.67 -5.86 4.23
CA ALA A 77 12.02 -5.28 4.11
C ALA A 77 13.16 -6.34 4.15
N GLU A 78 12.80 -7.62 4.28
CA GLU A 78 13.68 -8.78 4.26
C GLU A 78 13.88 -9.36 2.84
N ASP A 79 13.10 -8.93 1.85
CA ASP A 79 13.25 -9.31 0.43
C ASP A 79 14.18 -8.35 -0.33
N SER A 80 15.25 -7.89 0.32
CA SER A 80 16.35 -7.20 -0.37
C SER A 80 17.37 -8.19 -0.98
N ASN A 81 16.97 -9.41 -1.35
CA ASN A 81 17.83 -10.35 -2.08
C ASN A 81 17.07 -11.50 -2.78
N ASP A 82 16.38 -11.25 -3.89
CA ASP A 82 16.58 -12.05 -5.12
C ASP A 82 15.82 -11.48 -6.34
N GLY A 83 16.49 -11.43 -7.48
CA GLY A 83 15.83 -11.47 -8.81
C GLY A 83 15.33 -10.17 -9.42
N ASP A 84 16.21 -9.21 -9.70
CA ASP A 84 16.02 -8.30 -10.85
C ASP A 84 16.14 -9.13 -12.13
N ASP A 85 15.00 -9.72 -12.54
CA ASP A 85 14.76 -10.16 -13.91
C ASP A 85 13.50 -9.45 -14.39
N GLY A 86 13.68 -8.40 -15.23
CA GLY A 86 12.55 -7.85 -15.98
C GLY A 86 12.61 -6.36 -16.31
N GLU A 87 13.35 -6.05 -17.38
CA GLU A 87 13.07 -4.96 -18.33
C GLU A 87 13.35 -3.51 -17.92
N VAL A 88 14.61 -3.09 -18.09
CA VAL A 88 14.95 -1.69 -18.39
C VAL A 88 14.52 -1.33 -19.83
N PRO A 89 13.84 -0.19 -20.07
CA PRO A 89 13.49 0.26 -21.40
C PRO A 89 14.74 0.62 -22.22
N TYR A 90 14.81 0.16 -23.47
CA TYR A 90 15.83 0.58 -24.42
C TYR A 90 15.70 2.08 -24.73
N LEU A 91 16.81 2.81 -24.58
CA LEU A 91 17.09 4.06 -25.30
C LEU A 91 18.53 4.05 -25.82
#